data_AF-A0A6C0IEN8-F1
#
_entry.id   AF-A0A6C0IEN8-F1
#
_cell.length_a   1.000
_cell.length_b   1.000
_cell.length_c   1.000
_cell.angle_alpha   90.00
_cell.angle_beta   90.00
_cell.angle_gamma   90.00
#
_symmetry.space_group_name_H-M   'P 1'
#
loop_
_entity.id
_entity.type
_entity.pdbx_description
1 polymer ?
#
loop_
_entity_poly.entity_id
_entity_poly.type
_entity_poly.pdbx_seq_one_letter_code
_entity_poly.pdbx_strand_id
1 'polypeptide(L)'
;MEPEATLLTSDKEIPGQKFTLLSFVSPENVLKNKDVYYFNQFLKSYEFDFKTKSIEGFLAKTVLNINNNLETKAVEFEKADLSGSADVCRNSKVRIDTVFSDLQEFMKKNNSELNESQLKEKYDDYLALNKQKLESDFYVDNNFQTSTRGLKIRGTFGYHEEAEMYARKLQKEDPVHNIYVAEVGKWLPWDPQATEVKDQEYADEQLNTLMKKKRENEEQKETFFKDKNLKRPEKIKFSVTNESVSNDVMFTGTGDLALDRKLNL
;
A
#
# COMPACT_ATOMS: atom_id res chain seq x y z
N MET A 1 -29.91 12.88 14.23
CA MET A 1 -29.21 12.16 15.31
C MET A 1 -28.02 11.48 14.67
N GLU A 2 -26.86 12.11 14.76
CA GLU A 2 -25.61 11.38 14.54
C GLU A 2 -25.56 10.23 15.54
N PRO A 3 -25.07 9.04 15.18
CA PRO A 3 -24.78 8.03 16.17
C PRO A 3 -23.67 8.60 17.04
N GLU A 4 -24.01 9.09 18.23
CA GLU A 4 -23.04 9.28 19.31
C GLU A 4 -22.42 7.91 19.55
N ALA A 5 -21.30 7.70 18.85
CA ALA A 5 -20.58 6.47 18.86
C ALA A 5 -20.26 6.15 20.31
N THR A 6 -20.68 4.96 20.68
CA THR A 6 -20.55 4.30 21.97
C THR A 6 -19.07 4.03 22.24
N LEU A 7 -18.25 5.07 22.26
CA LEU A 7 -16.88 5.05 22.71
C LEU A 7 -16.98 5.01 24.24
N LEU A 8 -17.16 3.79 24.75
CA LEU A 8 -17.30 3.46 26.16
C LEU A 8 -16.37 4.34 27.00
N THR A 9 -16.96 4.99 27.99
CA THR A 9 -16.28 5.69 29.08
C THR A 9 -15.30 4.73 29.75
N SER A 10 -14.11 5.21 30.15
CA SER A 10 -13.06 4.37 30.73
C SER A 10 -13.60 3.42 31.79
N ASP A 11 -13.17 2.16 31.74
CA ASP A 11 -13.61 1.16 32.69
C ASP A 11 -13.16 1.50 34.12
N LYS A 12 -13.86 0.93 35.11
CA LYS A 12 -13.51 1.10 36.52
C LYS A 12 -12.09 0.59 36.77
N GLU A 13 -11.24 1.43 37.36
CA GLU A 13 -9.87 1.06 37.69
C GLU A 13 -9.82 -0.20 38.57
N ILE A 14 -8.93 -1.12 38.22
CA ILE A 14 -8.62 -2.30 39.02
C ILE A 14 -7.53 -1.91 40.04
N PRO A 15 -7.75 -2.07 41.35
CA PRO A 15 -6.76 -1.74 42.37
C PRO A 15 -5.42 -2.45 42.11
N GLY A 16 -4.33 -1.68 42.05
CA GLY A 16 -2.98 -2.19 41.82
C GLY A 16 -2.66 -2.58 40.37
N GLN A 17 -3.60 -2.44 39.42
CA GLN A 17 -3.39 -2.76 38.01
C GLN A 17 -3.80 -1.56 37.15
N LYS A 18 -2.99 -0.51 37.21
CA LYS A 18 -3.22 0.73 36.44
C LYS A 18 -2.51 0.73 35.10
N PHE A 19 -1.33 0.09 35.04
CA PHE A 19 -0.51 0.03 33.84
C PHE A 19 -0.27 -1.42 33.42
N THR A 20 -0.12 -1.66 32.14
CA THR A 20 0.19 -2.97 31.55
C THR A 20 1.29 -2.84 30.52
N LEU A 21 2.14 -3.85 30.44
CA LEU A 21 3.16 -3.95 29.39
C LEU A 21 2.64 -4.85 28.28
N LEU A 22 2.65 -4.32 27.07
CA LEU A 22 2.18 -5.02 25.87
C LEU A 22 3.34 -5.22 24.92
N SER A 23 3.35 -6.36 24.24
CA SER A 23 4.16 -6.56 23.05
C SER A 23 3.28 -7.11 21.94
N PHE A 24 3.40 -6.50 20.77
CA PHE A 24 2.70 -6.91 19.58
C PHE A 24 3.62 -7.76 18.71
N VAL A 25 3.02 -8.77 18.09
CA VAL A 25 3.61 -9.50 16.97
C VAL A 25 2.68 -9.27 15.81
N SER A 26 3.13 -8.45 14.86
CA SER A 26 2.39 -8.20 13.63
C SER A 26 3.11 -8.83 12.46
N PRO A 27 2.44 -9.72 11.71
CA PRO A 27 3.03 -10.37 10.55
C PRO A 27 3.33 -9.37 9.44
N GLU A 28 2.74 -8.17 9.42
CA GLU A 28 2.83 -7.21 8.32
C GLU A 28 4.24 -6.63 8.11
N ASN A 29 5.07 -6.62 9.16
CA ASN A 29 6.46 -6.18 9.08
C ASN A 29 7.38 -7.23 8.44
N VAL A 30 6.92 -8.48 8.31
CA VAL A 30 7.74 -9.64 7.92
C VAL A 30 7.17 -10.36 6.68
N LEU A 31 5.84 -10.41 6.58
CA LEU A 31 5.08 -11.15 5.59
C LEU A 31 4.34 -10.17 4.68
N LYS A 32 4.37 -10.45 3.37
CA LYS A 32 3.50 -9.74 2.43
C LYS A 32 2.04 -10.01 2.81
N ASN A 33 1.20 -8.98 2.78
CA ASN A 33 -0.23 -9.11 3.04
C ASN A 33 -0.83 -10.25 2.21
N LYS A 34 -1.43 -11.22 2.89
CA LYS A 34 -2.00 -12.43 2.29
C LYS A 34 -3.02 -12.08 1.20
N ASP A 35 -3.83 -11.06 1.44
CA ASP A 35 -4.82 -10.57 0.47
C ASP A 35 -4.17 -9.97 -0.78
N VAL A 36 -3.07 -9.24 -0.62
CA VAL A 36 -2.29 -8.67 -1.75
C VAL A 36 -1.61 -9.79 -2.54
N TYR A 37 -1.12 -10.84 -1.87
CA TYR A 37 -0.56 -12.01 -2.54
C TYR A 37 -1.62 -12.75 -3.36
N TYR A 38 -2.79 -13.01 -2.77
CA TYR A 38 -3.91 -13.67 -3.47
C TYR A 38 -4.41 -12.85 -4.65
N PHE A 39 -4.55 -11.54 -4.48
CA PHE A 39 -4.94 -10.66 -5.56
C PHE A 39 -3.91 -10.62 -6.69
N ASN A 40 -2.60 -10.57 -6.39
CA ASN A 40 -1.55 -10.64 -7.40
C ASN A 40 -1.57 -11.94 -8.19
N GLN A 41 -1.82 -13.07 -7.52
CA GLN A 41 -1.90 -14.36 -8.18
C GLN A 41 -3.15 -14.48 -9.05
N PHE A 42 -4.27 -13.94 -8.58
CA PHE A 42 -5.49 -13.82 -9.38
C PHE A 42 -5.29 -12.94 -10.61
N LEU A 43 -4.65 -11.77 -10.49
CA LEU A 43 -4.40 -10.90 -11.64
C LEU A 43 -3.64 -11.64 -12.75
N LYS A 44 -2.61 -12.42 -12.39
CA LYS A 44 -1.87 -13.24 -13.36
C LYS A 44 -2.75 -14.26 -14.08
N SER A 45 -3.64 -14.96 -13.37
CA SER A 45 -4.56 -15.93 -14.00
C SER A 45 -5.66 -15.24 -14.81
N TYR A 46 -6.20 -14.15 -14.28
CA TYR A 46 -7.29 -13.41 -14.89
C TYR A 46 -6.86 -12.77 -16.20
N GLU A 47 -5.66 -12.20 -16.20
CA GLU A 47 -5.04 -11.61 -17.37
C GLU A 47 -5.00 -12.61 -18.53
N PHE A 48 -4.50 -13.82 -18.26
CA PHE A 48 -4.43 -14.91 -19.22
C PHE A 48 -5.80 -15.32 -19.77
N ASP A 49 -6.81 -15.48 -18.89
CA ASP A 49 -8.16 -15.92 -19.28
C ASP A 49 -8.91 -14.87 -20.10
N PHE A 50 -8.82 -13.59 -19.73
CA PHE A 50 -9.55 -12.52 -20.41
C PHE A 50 -9.09 -12.34 -21.86
N LYS A 51 -7.79 -12.40 -22.09
CA LYS A 51 -7.23 -12.20 -23.43
C LYS A 51 -7.39 -13.41 -24.32
N THR A 52 -7.32 -14.61 -23.75
CA THR A 52 -7.72 -15.83 -24.44
C THR A 52 -9.15 -15.71 -24.98
N LYS A 53 -10.15 -15.44 -24.12
CA LYS A 53 -11.56 -15.34 -24.55
C LYS A 53 -11.84 -14.21 -25.56
N SER A 54 -11.26 -13.02 -25.35
CA SER A 54 -11.51 -11.87 -26.24
C SER A 54 -11.03 -12.14 -27.67
N ILE A 55 -9.90 -12.83 -27.79
CA ILE A 55 -9.26 -13.05 -29.08
C ILE A 55 -9.80 -14.31 -29.76
N GLU A 56 -10.18 -15.34 -29.00
CA GLU A 56 -11.03 -16.43 -29.50
C GLU A 56 -12.30 -15.90 -30.16
N GLY A 57 -12.99 -14.95 -29.51
CA GLY A 57 -14.18 -14.31 -30.06
C GLY A 57 -13.94 -13.49 -31.33
N PHE A 58 -12.81 -12.77 -31.42
CA PHE A 58 -12.44 -12.00 -32.61
C PHE A 58 -12.06 -12.89 -33.79
N LEU A 59 -11.29 -13.95 -33.55
CA LEU A 59 -10.87 -14.87 -34.59
C LEU A 59 -12.00 -15.75 -35.10
N ALA A 60 -12.88 -16.24 -34.22
CA ALA A 60 -14.09 -16.94 -34.64
C ALA A 60 -14.92 -16.05 -35.59
N LYS A 61 -15.13 -14.77 -35.25
CA LYS A 61 -15.83 -13.81 -36.12
C LYS A 61 -15.11 -13.59 -37.46
N THR A 62 -13.78 -13.48 -37.44
CA THR A 62 -12.99 -13.23 -38.65
C THR A 62 -12.99 -14.44 -39.58
N VAL A 63 -12.82 -15.64 -39.04
CA VAL A 63 -12.87 -16.89 -39.82
C VAL A 63 -14.28 -17.14 -40.37
N LEU A 64 -15.32 -16.88 -39.58
CA LEU A 64 -16.69 -16.93 -40.08
C LEU A 64 -16.93 -15.92 -41.21
N ASN A 65 -16.42 -14.69 -41.09
CA ASN A 65 -16.53 -13.69 -42.14
C ASN A 65 -15.79 -14.13 -43.41
N ILE A 66 -14.57 -14.65 -43.29
CA ILE A 66 -13.80 -15.17 -44.43
C ILE A 66 -14.54 -16.33 -45.09
N ASN A 67 -15.04 -17.29 -44.33
CA ASN A 67 -15.78 -18.44 -44.86
C ASN A 67 -17.11 -18.01 -45.51
N ASN A 68 -17.82 -17.02 -44.96
CA ASN A 68 -19.05 -16.47 -45.56
C ASN A 68 -18.77 -15.70 -46.86
N ASN A 69 -17.66 -14.96 -46.93
CA ASN A 69 -17.23 -14.28 -48.15
C ASN A 69 -16.80 -15.28 -49.23
N LEU A 70 -16.11 -16.35 -48.84
CA LEU A 70 -15.76 -17.46 -49.74
C LEU A 70 -17.01 -18.16 -50.26
N GLU A 71 -18.03 -18.38 -49.41
CA GLU A 71 -19.29 -18.98 -49.83
C GLU A 71 -20.08 -18.07 -50.79
N THR A 72 -20.16 -16.76 -50.50
CA THR A 72 -20.81 -15.78 -51.39
C THR A 72 -20.15 -15.76 -52.77
N LYS A 73 -18.81 -15.71 -52.81
CA LYS A 73 -18.07 -15.76 -54.08
C LYS A 73 -18.21 -17.09 -54.81
N ALA A 74 -18.28 -18.21 -54.08
CA ALA A 74 -18.54 -19.51 -54.69
C ALA A 74 -19.91 -19.53 -55.40
N VAL A 75 -20.95 -18.99 -54.76
CA VAL A 75 -22.30 -18.88 -55.36
C VAL A 75 -22.32 -17.93 -56.56
N GLU A 76 -21.54 -16.85 -56.55
CA GLU A 76 -21.39 -15.96 -57.70
C GLU A 76 -20.69 -16.64 -58.87
N PHE A 77 -19.63 -17.41 -58.63
CA PHE A 77 -18.94 -18.17 -59.67
C PHE A 77 -19.78 -19.30 -60.26
N GLU A 78 -20.65 -19.93 -59.46
CA GLU A 78 -21.64 -20.89 -59.97
C GLU A 78 -22.67 -20.25 -60.90
N LYS A 79 -23.13 -19.04 -60.58
CA LYS A 79 -24.05 -18.28 -61.47
C LYS A 79 -23.38 -17.86 -62.78
N ALA A 80 -22.06 -17.76 -62.79
CA ALA A 80 -21.26 -17.40 -63.97
C ALA A 80 -20.70 -18.62 -64.72
N ASP A 81 -21.20 -19.84 -64.45
CA ASP A 81 -20.77 -21.12 -65.06
C ASP A 81 -19.27 -21.45 -64.87
N LEU A 82 -18.60 -20.84 -63.88
CA LEU A 82 -17.19 -21.07 -63.54
C LEU A 82 -17.07 -22.06 -62.37
N SER A 83 -17.49 -23.32 -62.61
CA SER A 83 -17.56 -24.37 -61.57
C SER A 83 -16.22 -24.67 -60.89
N GLY A 84 -15.12 -24.69 -61.64
CA GLY A 84 -13.78 -24.96 -61.09
C GLY A 84 -13.31 -23.92 -60.07
N SER A 85 -13.69 -22.65 -60.25
CA SER A 85 -13.37 -21.57 -59.31
C SER A 85 -14.23 -21.63 -58.05
N ALA A 86 -15.48 -22.09 -58.17
CA ALA A 86 -16.38 -22.30 -57.03
C ALA A 86 -15.88 -23.44 -56.11
N ASP A 87 -15.39 -24.54 -56.70
CA ASP A 87 -14.84 -25.67 -55.95
C ASP A 87 -13.56 -25.30 -55.18
N VAL A 88 -12.69 -24.47 -55.78
CA VAL A 88 -11.49 -23.94 -55.11
C VAL A 88 -11.86 -23.08 -53.89
N CYS A 89 -12.90 -22.24 -54.00
CA CYS A 89 -13.38 -21.43 -52.87
C CYS A 89 -13.94 -22.28 -51.73
N ARG A 90 -14.63 -23.39 -52.04
CA ARG A 90 -15.16 -24.30 -51.03
C ARG A 90 -14.08 -25.13 -50.33
N ASN A 91 -13.05 -25.53 -51.07
CA ASN A 91 -11.94 -26.31 -50.53
C ASN A 91 -10.95 -25.44 -49.73
N SER A 92 -10.93 -24.13 -49.95
CA SER A 92 -10.06 -23.18 -49.23
C SER A 92 -10.63 -22.71 -47.88
N LYS A 93 -11.66 -23.38 -47.34
CA LYS A 93 -12.25 -23.04 -46.05
C LYS A 93 -11.23 -23.22 -44.93
N VAL A 94 -11.12 -22.20 -44.08
CA VAL A 94 -10.18 -22.21 -42.97
C VAL A 94 -10.78 -23.00 -41.81
N ARG A 95 -10.02 -23.97 -41.28
CA ARG A 95 -10.40 -24.75 -40.10
C ARG A 95 -10.08 -23.98 -38.82
N ILE A 96 -11.12 -23.73 -38.04
CA ILE A 96 -11.08 -22.92 -36.81
C ILE A 96 -10.11 -23.51 -35.78
N ASP A 97 -10.11 -24.84 -35.62
CA ASP A 97 -9.33 -25.53 -34.57
C ASP A 97 -7.81 -25.32 -34.68
N THR A 98 -7.30 -25.27 -35.92
CA THR A 98 -5.86 -25.04 -36.18
C THR A 98 -5.44 -23.64 -35.79
N VAL A 99 -6.24 -22.64 -36.19
CA VAL A 99 -5.98 -21.23 -35.90
C VAL A 99 -6.08 -20.93 -34.40
N PHE A 100 -6.97 -21.63 -33.70
CA PHE A 100 -7.17 -21.50 -32.26
C PHE A 100 -5.95 -21.96 -31.45
N SER A 101 -5.30 -23.04 -31.88
CA SER A 101 -4.14 -23.62 -31.21
C SER A 101 -2.92 -22.69 -31.31
N ASP A 102 -2.63 -22.18 -32.50
CA ASP A 102 -1.51 -21.23 -32.74
C ASP A 102 -1.72 -19.89 -32.02
N LEU A 103 -2.99 -19.49 -31.90
CA LEU A 103 -3.38 -18.28 -31.21
C LEU A 103 -3.14 -18.38 -29.70
N GLN A 104 -3.48 -19.50 -29.06
CA GLN A 104 -3.23 -19.67 -27.63
C GLN A 104 -1.73 -19.54 -27.29
N GLU A 105 -0.85 -20.04 -28.15
CA GLU A 105 0.60 -19.85 -28.02
C GLU A 105 1.03 -18.37 -28.18
N PHE A 106 0.33 -17.60 -29.01
CA PHE A 106 0.62 -16.19 -29.27
C PHE A 106 0.04 -15.24 -28.20
N MET A 107 -1.19 -15.50 -27.72
CA MET A 107 -1.88 -14.78 -26.64
C MET A 107 -1.06 -14.75 -25.36
N LYS A 108 -0.47 -15.91 -25.03
CA LYS A 108 0.40 -16.09 -23.86
C LYS A 108 1.61 -15.15 -23.87
N LYS A 109 1.98 -14.59 -25.03
CA LYS A 109 3.12 -13.68 -25.19
C LYS A 109 2.79 -12.18 -25.04
N ASN A 110 1.53 -11.74 -25.14
CA ASN A 110 1.27 -10.35 -25.59
C ASN A 110 0.12 -9.58 -24.91
N ASN A 111 0.01 -9.64 -23.58
CA ASN A 111 -1.27 -9.45 -22.91
C ASN A 111 -1.43 -8.00 -22.29
N SER A 112 -2.48 -7.17 -22.61
CA SER A 112 -3.20 -6.15 -21.72
C SER A 112 -4.62 -5.76 -22.27
N GLU A 113 -5.76 -5.79 -21.54
CA GLU A 113 -6.43 -4.72 -20.72
C GLU A 113 -7.67 -5.29 -19.95
N LEU A 114 -8.23 -4.58 -18.94
CA LEU A 114 -9.00 -5.15 -17.81
C LEU A 114 -10.09 -4.19 -17.22
N ASN A 115 -11.35 -4.63 -16.98
CA ASN A 115 -12.46 -3.84 -16.35
C ASN A 115 -12.68 -4.18 -14.85
N GLU A 116 -13.02 -3.20 -14.00
CA GLU A 116 -12.96 -3.28 -12.52
C GLU A 116 -14.10 -4.04 -11.81
N SER A 117 -15.36 -3.97 -12.28
CA SER A 117 -16.49 -4.62 -11.58
C SER A 117 -16.57 -6.14 -11.80
N GLN A 118 -16.30 -6.59 -13.04
CA GLN A 118 -16.17 -8.01 -13.39
C GLN A 118 -14.94 -8.67 -12.73
N LEU A 119 -13.99 -7.85 -12.30
CA LEU A 119 -12.78 -8.32 -11.63
C LEU A 119 -13.09 -8.86 -10.24
N LYS A 120 -14.02 -8.22 -9.52
CA LYS A 120 -14.34 -8.57 -8.14
C LYS A 120 -15.07 -9.92 -8.05
N GLU A 121 -16.12 -10.11 -8.83
CA GLU A 121 -16.88 -11.37 -8.85
C GLU A 121 -15.99 -12.56 -9.21
N LYS A 122 -15.13 -12.40 -10.23
CA LYS A 122 -14.20 -13.44 -10.64
C LYS A 122 -13.07 -13.66 -9.64
N TYR A 123 -12.69 -12.64 -8.86
CA TYR A 123 -11.76 -12.80 -7.76
C TYR A 123 -12.37 -13.67 -6.65
N ASP A 124 -13.63 -13.43 -6.30
CA ASP A 124 -14.33 -14.18 -5.26
C ASP A 124 -14.48 -15.66 -5.67
N ASP A 125 -14.85 -15.94 -6.93
CA ASP A 125 -14.91 -17.29 -7.50
C ASP A 125 -13.52 -17.98 -7.50
N TYR A 126 -12.48 -17.25 -7.91
CA TYR A 126 -11.12 -17.77 -7.95
C TYR A 126 -10.59 -18.09 -6.55
N LEU A 127 -10.88 -17.23 -5.57
CA LEU A 127 -10.52 -17.41 -4.19
C LEU A 127 -11.21 -18.67 -3.62
N ALA A 128 -12.50 -18.86 -3.88
CA ALA A 128 -13.24 -20.03 -3.42
C ALA A 128 -12.66 -21.35 -3.94
N LEU A 129 -12.26 -21.39 -5.22
CA LEU A 129 -11.73 -22.60 -5.85
C LEU A 129 -10.29 -22.91 -5.43
N ASN A 130 -9.44 -21.89 -5.33
CA ASN A 130 -7.99 -22.07 -5.18
C ASN A 130 -7.47 -21.81 -3.75
N LYS A 131 -8.34 -21.48 -2.79
CA LYS A 131 -7.96 -21.07 -1.42
C LYS A 131 -6.89 -21.97 -0.79
N GLN A 132 -7.12 -23.28 -0.79
CA GLN A 132 -6.24 -24.24 -0.13
C GLN A 132 -4.85 -24.30 -0.79
N LYS A 133 -4.80 -24.22 -2.13
CA LYS A 133 -3.54 -24.23 -2.87
C LYS A 133 -2.76 -22.93 -2.65
N LEU A 134 -3.44 -21.80 -2.78
CA LEU A 134 -2.87 -20.47 -2.53
C LEU A 134 -2.33 -20.33 -1.11
N GLU A 135 -3.02 -20.91 -0.13
CA GLU A 135 -2.60 -20.95 1.26
C GLU A 135 -1.35 -21.81 1.47
N SER A 136 -1.30 -23.00 0.88
CA SER A 136 -0.10 -23.85 0.91
C SER A 136 1.10 -23.16 0.26
N ASP A 137 0.92 -22.60 -0.94
CA ASP A 137 1.98 -21.91 -1.69
C ASP A 137 2.47 -20.69 -0.89
N PHE A 138 1.56 -19.94 -0.27
CA PHE A 138 1.91 -18.84 0.61
C PHE A 138 2.72 -19.30 1.82
N TYR A 139 2.37 -20.43 2.45
CA TYR A 139 3.15 -20.94 3.58
C TYR A 139 4.56 -21.40 3.17
N VAL A 140 4.70 -22.02 2.00
CA VAL A 140 6.01 -22.43 1.46
C VAL A 140 6.88 -21.20 1.20
N ASP A 141 6.35 -20.19 0.52
CA ASP A 141 7.08 -18.97 0.18
C ASP A 141 7.49 -18.15 1.40
N ASN A 142 6.77 -18.29 2.51
CA ASN A 142 7.01 -17.59 3.76
C ASN A 142 7.66 -18.45 4.85
N ASN A 143 8.27 -19.59 4.47
CA ASN A 143 8.97 -20.50 5.39
C ASN A 143 8.12 -20.89 6.62
N PHE A 144 6.81 -21.08 6.43
CA PHE A 144 5.84 -21.42 7.48
C PHE A 144 5.81 -20.47 8.68
N GLN A 145 6.23 -19.21 8.52
CA GLN A 145 6.10 -18.22 9.59
C GLN A 145 4.62 -17.86 9.80
N THR A 146 4.23 -17.81 11.07
CA THR A 146 2.84 -17.64 11.51
C THR A 146 2.30 -16.28 11.05
N SER A 147 1.25 -16.31 10.21
CA SER A 147 0.55 -15.11 9.72
C SER A 147 -0.44 -14.53 10.73
N THR A 148 -0.32 -14.86 12.01
CA THR A 148 -1.28 -14.50 13.04
C THR A 148 -0.78 -13.29 13.82
N ARG A 149 -1.61 -12.26 13.90
CA ARG A 149 -1.37 -11.13 14.81
C ARG A 149 -1.47 -11.61 16.25
N GLY A 150 -0.45 -11.33 17.04
CA GLY A 150 -0.36 -11.71 18.45
C GLY A 150 -0.27 -10.48 19.35
N LEU A 151 -0.99 -10.53 20.47
CA LEU A 151 -0.84 -9.60 21.58
C LEU A 151 -0.36 -10.39 22.81
N LYS A 152 0.77 -10.01 23.38
CA LYS A 152 1.27 -10.58 24.63
C LYS A 152 1.24 -9.55 25.74
N ILE A 153 0.51 -9.85 26.79
CA ILE A 153 0.53 -9.10 28.06
C ILE A 153 1.75 -9.59 28.85
N ARG A 154 2.68 -8.70 29.16
CA ARG A 154 3.96 -9.02 29.83
C ARG A 154 4.01 -8.64 31.31
N GLY A 155 2.92 -8.12 31.84
CA GLY A 155 2.75 -7.80 33.25
C GLY A 155 1.79 -6.62 33.46
N THR A 156 1.30 -6.48 34.67
CA THR A 156 0.44 -5.35 35.10
C THR A 156 1.01 -4.74 36.37
N PHE A 157 1.02 -3.42 36.47
CA PHE A 157 1.66 -2.65 37.54
C PHE A 157 0.73 -1.58 38.10
N GLY A 158 0.92 -1.21 39.36
CA GLY A 158 0.14 -0.19 40.03
C GLY A 158 0.65 1.23 39.75
N TYR A 159 1.97 1.37 39.56
CA TYR A 159 2.66 2.64 39.38
C TYR A 159 3.38 2.70 38.04
N HIS A 160 3.51 3.91 37.50
CA HIS A 160 4.15 4.14 36.21
C HIS A 160 5.65 3.84 36.24
N GLU A 161 6.36 4.34 37.27
CA GLU A 161 7.81 4.15 37.44
C GLU A 161 8.20 2.66 37.53
N GLU A 162 7.35 1.85 38.18
CA GLU A 162 7.56 0.40 38.28
C GLU A 162 7.43 -0.28 36.91
N ALA A 163 6.46 0.13 36.10
CA ALA A 163 6.27 -0.36 34.74
C ALA A 163 7.45 0.00 33.83
N GLU A 164 7.99 1.22 33.94
CA GLU A 164 9.16 1.67 33.16
C GLU A 164 10.42 0.87 33.51
N MET A 165 10.71 0.68 34.80
CA MET A 165 11.87 -0.12 35.21
C MET A 165 11.77 -1.57 34.70
N TYR A 166 10.58 -2.16 34.78
CA TYR A 166 10.35 -3.51 34.28
C TYR A 166 10.43 -3.58 32.75
N ALA A 167 9.91 -2.59 32.03
CA ALA A 167 10.03 -2.48 30.58
C ALA A 167 11.50 -2.44 30.14
N ARG A 168 12.34 -1.64 30.82
CA ARG A 168 13.79 -1.56 30.56
C ARG A 168 14.51 -2.88 30.83
N LYS A 169 14.11 -3.60 31.88
CA LYS A 169 14.66 -4.94 32.15
C LYS A 169 14.29 -5.92 31.05
N LEU A 170 13.03 -5.93 30.65
CA LEU A 170 12.49 -6.84 29.65
C LEU A 170 13.02 -6.56 28.24
N GLN A 171 13.33 -5.30 27.93
CA GLN A 171 13.98 -4.91 26.67
C GLN A 171 15.39 -5.50 26.54
N LYS A 172 16.11 -5.68 27.66
CA LYS A 172 17.42 -6.35 27.67
C LYS A 172 17.30 -7.85 27.43
N GLU A 173 16.22 -8.47 27.89
CA GLU A 173 15.94 -9.90 27.72
C GLU A 173 15.41 -10.22 26.31
N ASP A 174 14.58 -9.35 25.73
CA ASP A 174 13.97 -9.49 24.41
C ASP A 174 14.22 -8.23 23.56
N PRO A 175 15.36 -8.14 22.84
CA PRO A 175 15.70 -6.98 22.02
C PRO A 175 14.93 -6.94 20.69
N VAL A 176 14.19 -8.01 20.35
CA VAL A 176 13.51 -8.14 19.06
C VAL A 176 12.17 -7.40 19.06
N HIS A 177 11.47 -7.38 20.19
CA HIS A 177 10.10 -6.85 20.27
C HIS A 177 10.06 -5.49 20.97
N ASN A 178 9.26 -4.58 20.41
CA ASN A 178 8.91 -3.35 21.09
C ASN A 178 8.02 -3.65 22.30
N ILE A 179 8.28 -2.94 23.40
CA ILE A 179 7.53 -3.04 24.65
C ILE A 179 6.78 -1.73 24.82
N TYR A 180 5.46 -1.81 24.94
CA TYR A 180 4.58 -0.68 25.08
C TYR A 180 4.02 -0.62 26.49
N VAL A 181 4.02 0.58 27.09
CA VAL A 181 3.35 0.86 28.36
C VAL A 181 1.96 1.38 28.04
N ALA A 182 0.94 0.73 28.61
CA ALA A 182 -0.46 1.01 28.34
C ALA A 182 -1.23 1.19 29.66
N GLU A 183 -2.21 2.10 29.68
CA GLU A 183 -3.11 2.28 30.82
C GLU A 183 -4.28 1.30 30.73
N VAL A 184 -4.59 0.65 31.84
CA VAL A 184 -5.69 -0.33 31.93
C VAL A 184 -7.03 0.41 31.93
N GLY A 185 -7.98 -0.06 31.13
CA GLY A 185 -9.33 0.50 31.04
C GLY A 185 -9.49 1.67 30.07
N LYS A 186 -8.46 1.97 29.26
CA LYS A 186 -8.52 2.95 28.17
C LYS A 186 -8.39 2.29 26.80
N TRP A 187 -9.02 2.89 25.80
CA TRP A 187 -8.86 2.49 24.41
C TRP A 187 -7.47 2.85 23.91
N LEU A 188 -6.82 1.88 23.26
CA LEU A 188 -5.48 2.03 22.68
C LEU A 188 -5.52 1.67 21.19
N PRO A 189 -4.74 2.38 20.35
CA PRO A 189 -4.60 2.00 18.95
C PRO A 189 -3.96 0.61 18.84
N TRP A 190 -4.39 -0.15 17.84
CA TRP A 190 -3.85 -1.49 17.57
C TRP A 190 -2.47 -1.38 16.90
N ASP A 191 -1.44 -1.99 17.49
CA ASP A 191 -0.07 -2.04 16.97
C ASP A 191 0.46 -0.68 16.44
N PRO A 192 0.57 0.34 17.31
CA PRO A 192 1.02 1.66 16.88
C PRO A 192 2.48 1.58 16.41
N GLN A 193 2.77 2.26 15.29
CA GLN A 193 4.15 2.41 14.86
C GLN A 193 4.94 3.16 15.92
N ALA A 194 6.19 2.74 16.17
CA ALA A 194 7.01 3.31 17.23
C ALA A 194 7.20 4.84 17.10
N THR A 195 7.13 5.37 15.88
CA THR A 195 7.21 6.80 15.56
C THR A 195 5.99 7.60 16.01
N GLU A 196 4.81 6.98 16.10
CA GLU A 196 3.54 7.66 16.44
C GLU A 196 3.33 7.75 17.96
N VAL A 197 4.12 7.03 18.74
CA VAL A 197 4.08 7.07 20.21
C VAL A 197 4.83 8.30 20.70
N LYS A 198 4.14 9.16 21.46
CA LYS A 198 4.69 10.42 21.97
C LYS A 198 5.94 10.22 22.84
N ASP A 199 5.84 9.30 23.78
CA ASP A 199 6.87 9.02 24.76
C ASP A 199 7.61 7.73 24.37
N GLN A 200 8.67 7.89 23.59
CA GLN A 200 9.51 6.79 23.12
C GLN A 200 10.85 6.77 23.84
N GLU A 201 11.15 5.66 24.49
CA GLU A 201 12.49 5.35 25.01
C GLU A 201 13.13 4.23 24.17
N TYR A 202 14.25 4.54 23.56
CA TYR A 202 15.12 3.60 22.86
C TYR A 202 16.05 2.88 23.84
N ALA A 203 16.52 1.69 23.44
CA ALA A 203 17.50 0.93 24.21
C ALA A 203 18.85 1.65 24.37
N ASP A 204 19.20 2.54 23.43
CA ASP A 204 20.44 3.32 23.46
C ASP A 204 20.21 4.72 24.07
N GLU A 205 20.90 4.99 25.17
CA GLU A 205 20.86 6.26 25.90
C GLU A 205 21.35 7.45 25.04
N GLN A 206 22.30 7.22 24.12
CA GLN A 206 22.78 8.26 23.22
C GLN A 206 21.69 8.63 22.19
N LEU A 207 21.01 7.62 21.66
CA LEU A 207 19.90 7.82 20.72
C LEU A 207 18.72 8.52 21.40
N ASN A 208 18.41 8.18 22.64
CA ASN A 208 17.40 8.90 23.44
C ASN A 208 17.72 10.39 23.56
N THR A 209 18.97 10.70 23.87
CA THR A 209 19.43 12.09 23.98
C THR A 209 19.30 12.83 22.66
N LEU A 210 19.67 12.19 21.54
CA LEU A 210 19.57 12.78 20.20
C LEU A 210 18.12 13.00 19.78
N MET A 211 17.24 12.02 20.00
CA MET A 211 15.83 12.12 19.63
C MET A 211 15.07 13.13 20.50
N LYS A 212 15.40 13.21 21.80
CA LYS A 212 14.85 14.24 22.68
C LYS A 212 15.28 15.65 22.23
N LYS A 213 16.57 15.86 21.93
CA LYS A 213 17.06 17.14 21.39
C LYS A 213 16.43 17.50 20.06
N LYS A 214 16.22 16.53 19.16
CA LYS A 214 15.55 16.75 17.88
C LYS A 214 14.11 17.22 18.09
N ARG A 215 13.37 16.58 18.99
CA ARG A 215 12.00 16.97 19.36
C ARG A 215 11.96 18.36 19.97
N GLU A 216 12.84 18.65 20.93
CA GLU A 216 12.97 19.98 21.55
C GLU A 216 13.25 21.06 20.49
N ASN A 217 14.12 20.78 19.51
CA ASN A 217 14.39 21.69 18.40
C ASN A 217 13.18 21.88 17.47
N GLU A 218 12.40 20.82 17.20
CA GLU A 218 11.19 20.88 16.38
C GLU A 218 10.08 21.67 17.07
N GLU A 219 9.84 21.44 18.36
CA GLU A 219 8.89 22.21 19.17
C GLU A 219 9.30 23.68 19.30
N GLN A 220 10.59 23.95 19.53
CA GLN A 220 11.12 25.30 19.50
C GLN A 220 10.89 25.94 18.13
N LYS A 221 11.21 25.25 17.05
CA LYS A 221 10.96 25.73 15.69
C LYS A 221 9.48 26.08 15.50
N GLU A 222 8.55 25.20 15.86
CA GLU A 222 7.11 25.46 15.74
C GLU A 222 6.63 26.65 16.57
N THR A 223 7.09 26.76 17.83
CA THR A 223 6.76 27.91 18.69
C THR A 223 7.31 29.21 18.10
N PHE A 224 8.56 29.22 17.61
CA PHE A 224 9.13 30.37 16.88
C PHE A 224 8.31 30.73 15.62
N PHE A 225 7.82 29.74 14.87
CA PHE A 225 6.96 29.99 13.70
C PHE A 225 5.58 30.54 14.08
N LYS A 226 4.95 30.01 15.14
CA LYS A 226 3.68 30.52 15.67
C LYS A 226 3.83 31.95 16.16
N ASP A 227 4.89 32.25 16.92
CA ASP A 227 5.19 33.60 17.41
C ASP A 227 5.48 34.57 16.26
N LYS A 228 6.22 34.13 15.23
CA LYS A 228 6.48 34.94 14.03
C LYS A 228 5.20 35.22 13.23
N ASN A 229 4.27 34.26 13.17
CA ASN A 229 3.00 34.44 12.49
C ASN A 229 2.02 35.32 13.29
N LEU A 230 2.00 35.22 14.62
CA LEU A 230 1.23 36.12 15.49
C LEU A 230 1.77 37.56 15.48
N LYS A 231 3.08 37.73 15.31
CA LYS A 231 3.73 39.05 15.25
C LYS A 231 3.73 39.70 13.86
N ARG A 232 3.06 39.12 12.86
CA ARG A 232 2.82 39.82 11.58
C ARG A 232 1.64 40.78 11.78
N PRO A 233 1.84 42.11 11.82
CA PRO A 233 0.71 43.03 11.77
C PRO A 233 -0.01 42.89 10.42
N GLU A 234 -1.31 42.63 10.47
CA GLU A 234 -2.19 42.85 9.32
C GLU A 234 -2.13 44.33 8.92
N LYS A 235 -1.40 44.64 7.84
CA LYS A 235 -1.70 45.65 6.81
C LYS A 235 -0.43 46.06 6.09
N ILE A 236 -0.28 45.58 4.86
CA ILE A 236 0.28 46.37 3.78
C ILE A 236 -0.58 46.11 2.53
N LYS A 237 -1.58 46.96 2.30
CA LYS A 237 -2.17 47.13 0.96
C LYS A 237 -1.14 47.94 0.16
N PHE A 238 -0.33 47.29 -0.66
CA PHE A 238 0.51 47.99 -1.64
C PHE A 238 -0.25 48.07 -2.95
N SER A 239 -0.59 49.28 -3.36
CA SER A 239 -1.06 49.59 -4.71
C SER A 239 0.06 49.34 -5.69
N VAL A 240 -0.20 48.50 -6.69
CA VAL A 240 0.71 48.27 -7.81
C VAL A 240 0.70 49.51 -8.71
N THR A 241 1.83 50.22 -8.75
CA THR A 241 2.25 51.00 -9.91
C THR A 241 3.57 50.44 -10.39
N ASN A 242 3.57 49.97 -11.64
CA ASN A 242 4.73 49.48 -12.37
C ASN A 242 5.84 50.55 -12.40
N GLU A 243 7.06 50.16 -12.02
CA GLU A 243 8.23 50.44 -12.85
C GLU A 243 9.40 49.50 -12.48
N SER A 244 10.07 49.08 -13.54
CA SER A 244 11.01 47.97 -13.65
C SER A 244 12.45 48.39 -13.42
N VAL A 245 13.20 47.74 -12.52
CA VAL A 245 14.67 47.68 -12.56
C VAL A 245 15.19 46.33 -12.01
N SER A 246 15.84 45.60 -12.94
CA SER A 246 16.84 44.51 -12.91
C SER A 246 17.22 43.70 -11.64
N ASN A 247 17.42 42.41 -11.93
CA ASN A 247 17.96 41.27 -11.17
C ASN A 247 19.34 41.46 -10.48
N ASP A 248 19.55 40.52 -9.54
CA ASP A 248 20.79 39.89 -9.04
C ASP A 248 21.27 40.24 -7.61
N VAL A 249 21.76 39.18 -6.96
CA VAL A 249 22.45 39.08 -5.66
C VAL A 249 21.60 38.74 -4.42
N MET A 250 21.21 37.47 -4.28
CA MET A 250 20.89 36.84 -2.99
C MET A 250 21.51 35.43 -2.85
N PHE A 251 22.77 35.26 -3.29
CA PHE A 251 23.53 34.03 -2.98
C PHE A 251 25.04 34.27 -2.89
N THR A 252 25.49 34.92 -1.82
CA THR A 252 26.86 34.84 -1.24
C THR A 252 26.71 35.25 0.23
N GLY A 253 26.92 34.43 1.26
CA GLY A 253 28.16 33.73 1.55
C GLY A 253 28.99 34.56 2.55
N THR A 254 28.94 34.18 3.83
CA THR A 254 29.96 34.35 4.90
C THR A 254 30.35 35.75 5.42
N GLY A 255 30.34 35.88 6.76
CA GLY A 255 30.84 37.01 7.56
C GLY A 255 29.69 37.73 8.28
N ASP A 256 29.59 37.79 9.61
CA ASP A 256 30.66 38.20 10.50
C ASP A 256 30.33 37.82 11.96
N LEU A 257 31.07 36.86 12.52
CA LEU A 257 31.03 36.44 13.94
C LEU A 257 32.08 37.21 14.77
N ALA A 258 32.71 38.25 14.22
CA ALA A 258 33.83 38.94 14.86
C ALA A 258 33.45 40.17 15.69
N LEU A 259 32.18 40.60 15.73
CA LEU A 259 31.78 41.81 16.46
C LEU A 259 31.29 41.59 17.90
N ASP A 260 31.10 40.35 18.35
CA ASP A 260 30.54 40.05 19.68
C ASP A 260 31.58 39.74 20.78
N ARG A 261 32.85 40.11 20.59
CA ARG A 261 33.93 39.92 21.61
C ARG A 261 34.57 41.21 22.13
N LYS A 262 33.91 42.35 22.03
CA LYS A 262 34.32 43.59 22.73
C LYS A 262 33.15 44.27 23.40
N LEU A 263 32.58 43.64 24.42
CA LEU A 263 31.68 44.34 25.36
C LEU A 263 31.68 43.79 26.79
N ASN A 264 32.69 43.00 27.17
CA ASN A 264 32.94 42.67 28.58
C ASN A 264 34.45 42.70 28.84
N LEU A 265 34.94 43.88 29.19
CA LEU A 265 36.15 44.14 29.98
C LEU A 265 35.75 45.14 31.05
#